data_AF-A0AAD7DVS8-F1
#
_entry.id   AF-A0AAD7DVS8-F1
#
_cell.length_a   1.000
_cell.length_b   1.000
_cell.length_c   1.000
_cell.angle_alpha   90.00
_cell.angle_beta   90.00
_cell.angle_gamma   90.00
#
_symmetry.space_group_name_H-M   'P 1'
#
loop_
_entity.id
_entity.type
_entity.pdbx_description
1 polymer ?
#
loop_
_entity_poly.entity_id
_entity_poly.type
_entity_poly.pdbx_seq_one_letter_code
_entity_poly.pdbx_strand_id
1 'polypeptide(L)'
;MRVCRLEAFLSLSDATLLAIFEACPRIEMVQPTAYDKVKGKVVGSALRKLAKTPAWAPNLQALYLFDQSHKLDACVKVLSAARPRLWIFTGATSGKYDYDEGGDTQTWLGGKIVRIG
;
A
#
# COMPACT_ATOMS: atom_id res chain seq x y z
N MET A 1 8.72 15.78 -1.32
CA MET A 1 7.84 14.62 -1.17
C MET A 1 7.25 14.59 0.24
N ARG A 2 5.94 14.39 0.42
CA ARG A 2 5.31 14.24 1.76
C ARG A 2 5.07 12.78 2.09
N VAL A 3 5.85 12.28 3.04
CA VAL A 3 5.99 10.84 3.31
C VAL A 3 5.45 10.52 4.70
N CYS A 4 4.63 9.47 4.80
CA CYS A 4 4.28 8.82 6.05
C CYS A 4 4.91 7.42 6.05
N ARG A 5 5.97 7.26 6.84
CA ARG A 5 6.57 5.96 7.15
C ARG A 5 6.05 5.50 8.49
N LEU A 6 5.49 4.30 8.53
CA LEU A 6 4.98 3.66 9.72
C LEU A 6 5.82 2.42 9.96
N GLU A 7 6.90 2.62 10.71
CA GLU A 7 7.92 1.61 10.95
C GLU A 7 7.60 0.78 12.20
N ALA A 8 7.85 -0.53 12.12
CA ALA A 8 7.69 -1.47 13.23
C ALA A 8 6.29 -1.58 13.86
N PHE A 9 5.24 -1.33 13.08
CA PHE A 9 3.87 -1.51 13.54
C PHE A 9 3.36 -2.93 13.31
N LEU A 10 3.20 -3.68 14.41
CA LEU A 10 2.66 -5.05 14.41
C LEU A 10 1.16 -5.15 14.05
N SER A 11 0.46 -4.03 13.89
CA SER A 11 -1.01 -4.01 13.78
C SER A 11 -1.53 -2.89 12.88
N LEU A 12 -0.84 -2.64 11.77
CA LEU A 12 -1.37 -1.73 10.76
C LEU A 12 -2.61 -2.35 10.10
N SER A 13 -3.75 -1.69 10.29
CA SER A 13 -5.07 -2.16 9.86
C SER A 13 -5.65 -1.23 8.80
N ASP A 14 -6.76 -1.65 8.18
CA ASP A 14 -7.54 -0.76 7.31
C ASP A 14 -7.94 0.55 8.02
N ALA A 15 -8.22 0.53 9.33
CA ALA A 15 -8.59 1.75 10.06
C ALA A 15 -7.45 2.78 10.07
N THR A 16 -6.20 2.33 10.22
CA THR A 16 -5.02 3.19 10.19
C THR A 16 -4.84 3.82 8.81
N LEU A 17 -4.92 3.01 7.75
CA LEU A 17 -4.82 3.51 6.38
C LEU A 17 -5.94 4.50 6.05
N LEU A 18 -7.17 4.18 6.48
CA LEU A 18 -8.33 5.04 6.29
C LEU A 18 -8.14 6.42 6.91
N ALA A 19 -7.69 6.47 8.17
CA ALA A 19 -7.42 7.72 8.88
C ALA A 19 -6.37 8.58 8.17
N ILE A 20 -5.29 7.97 7.65
CA ILE A 20 -4.26 8.68 6.88
C ILE A 20 -4.85 9.25 5.59
N PHE A 21 -5.61 8.46 4.85
CA PHE A 21 -6.19 8.91 3.58
C PHE A 21 -7.18 10.04 3.75
N GLU A 22 -7.98 10.00 4.83
CA GLU A 22 -8.98 11.00 5.16
C GLU A 22 -8.35 12.29 5.71
N ALA A 23 -7.42 12.17 6.65
CA ALA A 23 -6.87 13.33 7.36
C ALA A 23 -5.69 14.01 6.65
N CYS A 24 -5.03 13.32 5.70
CA CYS A 24 -3.81 13.82 5.07
C CYS A 24 -3.98 14.06 3.55
N PRO A 25 -4.69 15.12 3.11
CA PRO A 25 -4.95 15.36 1.69
C PRO A 25 -3.68 15.65 0.87
N ARG A 26 -2.60 16.07 1.53
CA ARG A 26 -1.33 16.37 0.88
C ARG A 26 -0.35 15.19 0.91
N ILE A 27 -0.74 14.03 1.44
CA ILE A 27 0.15 12.86 1.49
C ILE A 27 0.51 12.41 0.07
N GLU A 28 1.78 12.09 -0.16
CA GLU A 28 2.29 11.65 -1.46
C GLU A 28 2.78 10.20 -1.41
N MET A 29 3.25 9.74 -0.24
CA MET A 29 3.69 8.36 -0.03
C MET A 29 3.25 7.82 1.33
N VAL A 30 2.73 6.59 1.33
CA VAL A 30 2.47 5.81 2.56
C VAL A 30 3.24 4.51 2.48
N GLN A 31 4.12 4.28 3.47
CA GLN A 31 4.96 3.11 3.57
C GLN A 31 4.87 2.50 4.98
N PRO A 32 3.96 1.55 5.19
CA PRO A 32 3.95 0.71 6.37
C PRO A 32 5.03 -0.37 6.24
N THR A 33 5.85 -0.57 7.28
CA THR A 33 6.79 -1.70 7.36
C THR A 33 6.47 -2.56 8.58
N ALA A 34 6.58 -3.88 8.43
CA ALA A 34 6.30 -4.85 9.48
C ALA A 34 7.61 -5.44 10.00
N TYR A 35 7.88 -5.28 11.29
CA TYR A 35 9.17 -5.61 11.92
C TYR A 35 9.43 -7.12 12.13
N ASP A 36 8.40 -7.98 12.04
CA ASP A 36 8.49 -9.36 12.53
C ASP A 36 7.97 -10.43 11.56
N LYS A 37 7.80 -10.10 10.27
CA LYS A 37 7.22 -11.01 9.26
C LYS A 37 5.81 -11.51 9.61
N VAL A 38 5.14 -10.93 10.61
CA VAL A 38 3.73 -11.19 10.88
C VAL A 38 2.91 -10.51 9.80
N LYS A 39 2.06 -11.29 9.14
CA LYS A 39 1.17 -10.78 8.08
C LYS A 39 0.39 -9.59 8.61
N GLY A 40 0.52 -8.45 7.95
CA GLY A 40 -0.21 -7.24 8.34
C GLY A 40 -1.73 -7.41 8.28
N LYS A 41 -2.46 -6.55 9.00
CA LYS A 41 -3.92 -6.67 9.21
C LYS A 41 -4.75 -5.92 8.17
N VAL A 42 -4.13 -5.43 7.10
CA VAL A 42 -4.85 -4.78 5.99
C VAL A 42 -5.61 -5.85 5.21
N VAL A 43 -6.94 -5.75 5.17
CA VAL A 43 -7.83 -6.67 4.44
C VAL A 43 -8.51 -6.03 3.23
N GLY A 44 -8.22 -4.75 2.96
CA GLY A 44 -8.53 -4.06 1.71
C GLY A 44 -9.76 -3.18 1.76
N SER A 45 -10.44 -3.08 2.90
CA SER A 45 -11.61 -2.20 3.04
C SER A 45 -11.26 -0.72 2.88
N ALA A 46 -10.08 -0.30 3.36
CA ALA A 46 -9.57 1.06 3.17
C ALA A 46 -9.23 1.34 1.71
N LEU A 47 -8.63 0.36 1.02
CA LEU A 47 -8.28 0.48 -0.41
C LEU A 47 -9.53 0.66 -1.28
N ARG A 48 -10.60 -0.10 -1.00
CA ARG A 48 -11.88 0.05 -1.70
C ARG A 48 -12.51 1.43 -1.46
N LYS A 49 -12.45 1.95 -0.23
CA LYS A 49 -12.95 3.30 0.07
C LYS A 49 -12.12 4.37 -0.64
N LEU A 50 -10.80 4.23 -0.64
CA LEU A 50 -9.89 5.15 -1.34
C LEU A 50 -10.16 5.20 -2.85
N ALA A 51 -10.45 4.05 -3.46
CA ALA A 51 -10.82 3.93 -4.87
C ALA A 51 -12.13 4.66 -5.19
N LYS A 52 -13.09 4.64 -4.27
CA LYS A 52 -14.41 5.29 -4.42
C LYS A 52 -14.42 6.78 -4.04
N THR A 53 -13.35 7.28 -3.41
CA THR A 53 -13.32 8.63 -2.83
C THR A 53 -12.10 9.40 -3.34
N PRO A 54 -12.18 10.01 -4.54
CA PRO A 54 -11.05 10.72 -5.15
C PRO A 54 -10.52 11.90 -4.32
N ALA A 55 -11.37 12.50 -3.49
CA ALA A 55 -11.00 13.63 -2.62
C ALA A 55 -10.06 13.23 -1.46
N TRP A 56 -9.93 11.95 -1.14
CA TRP A 56 -9.04 11.46 -0.08
C TRP A 56 -7.64 11.19 -0.63
N ALA A 57 -6.62 11.73 0.04
CA ALA A 57 -5.23 11.66 -0.41
C ALA A 57 -5.06 11.85 -1.95
N PRO A 58 -5.55 12.97 -2.52
CA PRO A 58 -5.55 13.19 -3.98
C PRO A 58 -4.13 13.22 -4.58
N ASN A 59 -3.12 13.55 -3.77
CA ASN A 59 -1.72 13.63 -4.18
C ASN A 59 -0.95 12.33 -3.95
N LEU A 60 -1.60 11.25 -3.51
CA LEU A 60 -0.92 9.99 -3.26
C LEU A 60 -0.37 9.40 -4.56
N GLN A 61 0.95 9.24 -4.61
CA GLN A 61 1.70 8.73 -5.75
C GLN A 61 2.26 7.32 -5.51
N ALA A 62 2.56 6.98 -4.26
CA ALA A 62 3.12 5.67 -3.90
C ALA A 62 2.46 5.10 -2.64
N LEU A 63 2.09 3.82 -2.69
CA LEU A 63 1.54 3.06 -1.58
C LEU A 63 2.26 1.71 -1.48
N TYR A 64 2.95 1.49 -0.38
CA TYR A 64 3.61 0.21 -0.10
C TYR A 64 2.71 -0.64 0.79
N LEU A 65 2.57 -1.93 0.45
CA LEU A 65 1.74 -2.92 1.14
C LEU A 65 2.47 -4.27 1.12
N PHE A 66 3.78 -4.25 1.38
CA PHE A 66 4.56 -5.47 1.54
C PHE A 66 4.15 -6.24 2.80
N ASP A 67 4.30 -7.56 2.73
CA ASP A 67 4.06 -8.50 3.83
C ASP A 67 2.63 -8.39 4.41
N GLN A 68 1.69 -7.94 3.58
CA GLN A 68 0.26 -7.89 3.90
C GLN A 68 -0.45 -9.18 3.44
N SER A 69 -1.74 -9.30 3.79
CA SER A 69 -2.56 -10.44 3.38
C SER A 69 -2.59 -10.65 1.86
N HIS A 70 -2.42 -11.90 1.41
CA HIS A 70 -2.56 -12.35 0.01
C HIS A 70 -3.95 -12.10 -0.59
N LYS A 71 -4.94 -11.68 0.21
CA LYS A 71 -6.30 -11.39 -0.26
C LYS A 71 -6.46 -9.96 -0.78
N LEU A 72 -5.37 -9.20 -0.94
CA LEU A 72 -5.42 -7.79 -1.34
C LEU A 72 -5.45 -7.55 -2.85
N ASP A 73 -5.01 -8.49 -3.68
CA ASP A 73 -4.82 -8.30 -5.13
C ASP A 73 -6.05 -7.73 -5.82
N ALA A 74 -7.24 -8.25 -5.52
CA ALA A 74 -8.49 -7.76 -6.09
C ALA A 74 -8.74 -6.28 -5.71
N CYS A 75 -8.45 -5.89 -4.48
CA CYS A 75 -8.62 -4.51 -4.00
C CYS A 75 -7.57 -3.58 -4.59
N VAL A 76 -6.33 -4.04 -4.66
CA VAL A 76 -5.19 -3.30 -5.21
C VAL A 76 -5.41 -3.05 -6.69
N LYS A 77 -5.86 -4.06 -7.45
CA LYS A 77 -6.24 -3.91 -8.86
C LYS A 77 -7.31 -2.83 -9.05
N VAL A 78 -8.39 -2.87 -8.25
CA VAL A 78 -9.47 -1.87 -8.31
C VAL A 78 -8.96 -0.48 -7.99
N LEU A 79 -8.16 -0.32 -6.93
CA LEU A 79 -7.57 0.95 -6.55
C LEU A 79 -6.63 1.50 -7.63
N SER A 80 -5.75 0.64 -8.16
CA SER A 80 -4.80 1.00 -9.22
C SER A 80 -5.53 1.42 -10.50
N ALA A 81 -6.66 0.79 -10.84
CA ALA A 81 -7.49 1.20 -11.96
C ALA A 81 -8.18 2.56 -11.72
N ALA A 82 -8.68 2.79 -10.51
CA ALA A 82 -9.32 4.05 -10.13
C ALA A 82 -8.33 5.23 -10.01
N ARG A 83 -7.06 4.93 -9.70
CA ARG A 83 -5.97 5.90 -9.56
C ARG A 83 -4.80 5.52 -10.49
N PRO A 84 -4.90 5.81 -11.80
CA PRO A 84 -3.96 5.28 -12.79
C PRO A 84 -2.52 5.80 -12.66
N ARG A 85 -2.29 6.84 -11.84
CA ARG A 85 -0.96 7.39 -11.53
C ARG A 85 -0.39 6.91 -10.19
N LEU A 86 -1.15 6.14 -9.41
CA LEU A 86 -0.72 5.62 -8.11
C LEU A 86 0.04 4.31 -8.32
N TRP A 87 1.29 4.30 -7.88
CA TRP A 87 2.12 3.11 -7.78
C TRP A 87 1.76 2.36 -6.49
N ILE A 88 1.46 1.08 -6.61
CA ILE A 88 1.17 0.23 -5.45
C ILE A 88 2.13 -0.95 -5.44
N PHE A 89 2.85 -1.13 -4.35
CA PHE A 89 3.83 -2.20 -4.17
C PHE A 89 3.28 -3.23 -3.20
N THR A 90 3.25 -4.51 -3.60
CA THR A 90 2.72 -5.63 -2.82
C THR A 90 3.70 -6.80 -2.86
N GLY A 91 3.39 -7.86 -2.10
CA GLY A 91 4.14 -9.11 -2.13
C GLY A 91 4.91 -9.36 -0.84
N ALA A 92 5.71 -10.42 -0.83
CA ALA A 92 6.50 -10.82 0.34
C ALA A 92 7.95 -10.36 0.18
N THR A 93 8.53 -9.78 1.23
CA THR A 93 9.97 -9.45 1.26
C THR A 93 10.77 -10.68 1.72
N SER A 94 11.96 -10.90 1.16
CA SER A 94 12.78 -12.10 1.46
C SER A 94 13.90 -11.85 2.48
N GLY A 95 14.21 -10.60 2.79
CA GLY A 95 15.31 -10.25 3.70
C GLY A 95 15.06 -10.51 5.18
N LYS A 96 16.13 -10.33 5.96
CA LYS A 96 16.08 -10.22 7.42
C LYS A 96 15.67 -8.79 7.86
N TYR A 97 15.66 -7.84 6.91
CA TYR A 97 15.31 -6.43 7.08
C TYR A 97 14.34 -5.99 5.98
N ASP A 98 13.41 -5.10 6.35
CA ASP A 98 12.21 -4.65 5.61
C ASP A 98 12.41 -4.05 4.20
N TYR A 99 13.63 -4.06 3.66
CA TYR A 99 14.01 -3.37 2.41
C TYR A 99 14.65 -4.27 1.34
N ASP A 100 14.82 -5.57 1.60
CA ASP A 100 15.31 -6.50 0.58
C ASP A 100 14.15 -6.90 -0.36
N GLU A 101 14.13 -6.26 -1.53
CA GLU A 101 13.17 -6.51 -2.62
C GLU A 101 13.32 -7.90 -3.29
N GLY A 102 14.26 -8.73 -2.83
CA GLY A 102 14.55 -10.05 -3.41
C GLY A 102 13.47 -11.12 -3.18
N GLY A 103 12.24 -10.74 -2.84
CA GLY A 103 11.10 -11.63 -2.63
C GLY A 103 10.09 -11.59 -3.78
N ASP A 104 8.96 -12.29 -3.64
CA ASP A 104 7.87 -12.29 -4.65
C ASP A 104 7.08 -10.97 -4.54
N THR A 105 7.68 -9.89 -5.04
CA THR A 105 7.12 -8.55 -5.04
C THR A 105 6.43 -8.24 -6.37
N GLN A 106 5.36 -7.45 -6.30
CA GLN A 106 4.58 -7.03 -7.45
C GLN A 106 4.36 -5.52 -7.38
N THR A 107 4.44 -4.88 -8.54
CA THR A 107 4.09 -3.46 -8.70
C THR A 107 2.82 -3.33 -9.52
N TRP A 108 1.86 -2.53 -9.06
CA TRP A 108 0.61 -2.26 -9.74
C TRP A 108 0.51 -0.82 -10.21
N LEU A 109 0.14 -0.63 -11.47
CA LEU A 109 -0.12 0.69 -12.07
C LEU A 109 -1.24 0.57 -13.10
N GLY A 110 -2.22 1.48 -13.05
CA GLY A 110 -3.33 1.50 -14.00
C GLY A 110 -4.13 0.19 -14.06
N GLY A 111 -4.24 -0.55 -12.94
CA GLY A 111 -4.97 -1.82 -12.86
C GLY A 111 -4.22 -3.03 -13.43
N LYS A 112 -2.92 -2.90 -13.72
CA LYS A 112 -2.06 -3.97 -14.23
C LYS A 112 -0.84 -4.16 -13.34
N ILE A 113 -0.31 -5.38 -13.31
CA ILE A 113 1.04 -5.63 -12.77
C ILE A 113 2.05 -5.16 -13.80
N VAL A 114 3.03 -4.36 -13.36
CA VAL A 114 4.14 -3.86 -14.17
C VAL A 114 5.45 -4.42 -13.64
N ARG A 115 6.38 -4.74 -14.54
CA ARG A 115 7.77 -5.06 -14.19
C ARG A 115 8.56 -3.76 -14.26
N ILE A 116 9.15 -3.37 -13.13
CA ILE A 116 10.18 -2.33 -13.12
C ILE A 116 11.48 -3.07 -13.46
N GLY A 117 12.07 -2.75 -14.61
CA GLY A 117 13.34 -3.31 -15.08
C GLY A 117 14.52 -2.49 -14.62
#